data_AF-A0A7W5LSM0-F1
#
_entry.id   AF-A0A7W5LSM0-F1
#
_cell.length_a   1.000
_cell.length_b   1.000
_cell.length_c   1.000
_cell.angle_alpha   90.00
_cell.angle_beta   90.00
_cell.angle_gamma   90.00
#
_symmetry.space_group_name_H-M   'P 1'
#
loop_
_entity.id
_entity.type
_entity.pdbx_description
1 polymer ?
#
loop_
_entity_poly.entity_id
_entity_poly.type
_entity_poly.pdbx_seq_one_letter_code
_entity_poly.pdbx_strand_id
1 'polypeptide(L)'
;MIAASSGRLLAQDGTTKINMALGWVPTVQYAGLWIADARNYLSDAHISPEWAPGGPNAPDPLAQLAADSAQIALGEWLPFLDARAKGNDFVILGAIYQKAPNAIMSLARKPILTLRIWLVRKSSLRIRTTN
;
A
#
# COMPACT_ATOMS: atom_id res chain seq x y z
N MET A 1 -34.88 -11.54 18.98
CA MET A 1 -33.85 -10.56 18.60
C MET A 1 -33.27 -11.02 17.28
N ILE A 2 -33.57 -10.34 16.18
CA ILE A 2 -33.00 -10.64 14.87
C ILE A 2 -31.86 -9.65 14.67
N ALA A 3 -30.62 -10.14 14.66
CA ALA A 3 -29.46 -9.34 14.31
C ALA A 3 -29.56 -9.02 12.82
N ALA A 4 -29.77 -7.74 12.50
CA ALA A 4 -29.72 -7.26 11.13
C ALA A 4 -28.29 -7.41 10.62
N SER A 5 -28.10 -8.26 9.62
CA SER A 5 -26.87 -8.34 8.85
C SER A 5 -26.60 -6.98 8.21
N SER A 6 -25.47 -6.37 8.54
CA SER A 6 -24.97 -5.16 7.88
C SER A 6 -24.80 -5.45 6.39
N GLY A 7 -25.80 -5.07 5.58
CA GLY A 7 -25.79 -5.25 4.15
C GLY A 7 -24.66 -4.43 3.53
N ARG A 8 -23.82 -5.08 2.73
CA ARG A 8 -22.97 -4.39 1.77
C ARG A 8 -23.87 -3.51 0.90
N LEU A 9 -23.63 -2.19 0.91
CA LEU A 9 -24.27 -1.25 -0.01
C LEU A 9 -23.75 -1.55 -1.42
N LEU A 10 -24.45 -2.43 -2.13
CA LEU A 10 -24.32 -2.54 -3.58
C LEU A 10 -24.99 -1.30 -4.19
N ALA A 11 -24.36 -0.69 -5.20
CA ALA A 11 -25.04 0.32 -6.01
C ALA A 11 -26.23 -0.32 -6.75
N GLN A 12 -27.22 0.49 -7.15
CA GLN A 12 -28.48 0.01 -7.76
C GLN A 12 -28.29 -0.81 -9.06
N ASP A 13 -27.10 -0.79 -9.64
CA ASP A 13 -26.66 -1.49 -10.85
C ASP A 13 -25.84 -2.76 -10.57
N GLY A 14 -25.63 -3.15 -9.30
CA GLY A 14 -24.78 -4.26 -8.90
C GLY A 14 -23.29 -3.91 -8.80
N THR A 15 -22.93 -2.65 -9.00
CA THR A 15 -21.55 -2.17 -8.88
C THR A 15 -21.13 -2.10 -7.40
N THR A 16 -19.95 -2.66 -7.10
CA THR A 16 -19.36 -2.64 -5.76
C THR A 16 -18.41 -1.45 -5.64
N LYS A 17 -18.69 -0.56 -4.70
CA LYS A 17 -17.75 0.50 -4.32
C LYS A 17 -16.64 -0.06 -3.45
N ILE A 18 -15.39 0.24 -3.79
CA ILE A 18 -14.21 -0.26 -3.08
C ILE A 18 -13.26 0.91 -2.81
N ASN A 19 -13.03 1.21 -1.54
CA ASN A 19 -11.98 2.14 -1.13
C ASN A 19 -10.62 1.44 -1.23
N MET A 20 -9.73 2.02 -2.03
CA MET A 20 -8.38 1.53 -2.28
C MET A 20 -7.35 2.49 -1.68
N ALA A 21 -6.67 2.07 -0.62
CA ALA A 21 -5.64 2.86 0.06
C ALA A 21 -4.28 2.73 -0.64
N LEU A 22 -3.74 3.84 -1.11
CA LEU A 22 -2.42 3.91 -1.73
C LEU A 22 -1.32 4.03 -0.68
N GLY A 23 -0.22 3.29 -0.81
CA GLY A 23 0.96 3.40 0.04
C GLY A 23 1.81 4.65 -0.18
N TRP A 24 1.54 5.42 -1.22
CA TRP A 24 2.26 6.66 -1.52
C TRP A 24 1.35 7.65 -2.22
N VAL A 25 1.88 8.85 -2.48
CA VAL A 25 1.16 9.84 -3.28
C VAL A 25 0.85 9.28 -4.67
N PRO A 26 -0.28 9.65 -5.29
CA PRO A 26 -0.63 9.20 -6.64
C PRO A 26 0.43 9.63 -7.67
N THR A 27 1.21 8.68 -8.17
CA THR A 27 2.21 8.90 -9.23
C THR A 27 2.10 7.85 -10.32
N VAL A 28 3.01 7.91 -11.30
CA VAL A 28 3.17 6.91 -12.36
C VAL A 28 3.40 5.49 -11.83
N GLN A 29 3.81 5.32 -10.57
CA GLN A 29 3.95 4.00 -9.94
C GLN A 29 2.64 3.19 -9.91
N TYR A 30 1.49 3.86 -10.07
CA TYR A 30 0.16 3.26 -10.12
C TYR A 30 -0.47 3.32 -11.53
N ALA A 31 0.31 3.63 -12.58
CA ALA A 31 -0.20 3.83 -13.94
C ALA A 31 -1.05 2.67 -14.46
N GLY A 32 -0.73 1.43 -14.09
CA GLY A 32 -1.56 0.27 -14.46
C GLY A 32 -3.00 0.36 -13.94
N LEU A 33 -3.20 0.91 -12.74
CA LEU A 33 -4.52 1.11 -12.14
C LEU A 33 -5.28 2.24 -12.85
N TRP A 34 -4.59 3.35 -13.15
CA TRP A 34 -5.17 4.47 -13.90
C TRP A 34 -5.59 4.06 -15.30
N ILE A 35 -4.77 3.24 -15.98
CA ILE A 35 -5.09 2.70 -17.30
C ILE A 35 -6.27 1.74 -17.21
N ALA A 36 -6.32 0.88 -16.19
CA ALA A 36 -7.43 -0.06 -16.01
C ALA A 36 -8.76 0.67 -15.79
N ASP A 37 -8.76 1.71 -14.97
CA ASP A 37 -9.91 2.57 -14.74
C ASP A 37 -10.33 3.32 -16.02
N ALA A 38 -9.38 3.96 -16.70
CA ALA A 38 -9.62 4.69 -17.95
C ALA A 38 -10.07 3.80 -19.12
N ARG A 39 -9.75 2.50 -19.09
CA ARG A 39 -10.18 1.50 -20.08
C ARG A 39 -11.43 0.72 -19.66
N ASN A 40 -12.11 1.14 -18.59
CA ASN A 40 -13.31 0.50 -18.04
C ASN A 40 -13.11 -0.94 -17.53
N TYR A 41 -11.89 -1.43 -17.34
CA TYR A 41 -11.68 -2.81 -16.87
C TYR A 41 -12.24 -3.04 -15.47
N LEU A 42 -12.28 -2.02 -14.62
CA LEU A 42 -12.88 -2.10 -13.29
C LEU A 42 -14.41 -2.02 -13.36
N SER A 43 -14.95 -1.11 -14.18
CA SER A 43 -16.39 -0.99 -14.44
C SER A 43 -16.99 -2.24 -15.07
N ASP A 44 -16.30 -2.84 -16.05
CA ASP A 44 -16.70 -4.11 -16.69
C ASP A 44 -16.70 -5.28 -15.69
N ALA A 45 -15.90 -5.17 -14.62
CA ALA A 45 -15.89 -6.10 -13.50
C ALA A 45 -16.86 -5.71 -12.37
N HIS A 46 -17.73 -4.72 -12.58
CA HIS A 46 -18.66 -4.16 -11.58
C HIS A 46 -17.96 -3.61 -10.33
N ILE A 47 -16.78 -3.00 -10.50
CA ILE A 47 -16.01 -2.36 -9.43
C ILE A 47 -15.94 -0.86 -9.69
N SER A 48 -16.34 -0.08 -8.68
CA SER A 48 -16.16 1.38 -8.65
C SER A 48 -15.07 1.71 -7.62
N PRO A 49 -13.82 1.95 -8.06
CA PRO A 49 -12.74 2.29 -7.14
C PRO A 49 -12.88 3.71 -6.59
N GLU A 50 -12.63 3.88 -5.30
CA GLU A 50 -12.38 5.19 -4.69
C GLU A 50 -10.95 5.20 -4.13
N TRP A 51 -10.11 6.11 -4.63
CA TRP A 51 -8.67 6.11 -4.34
C TRP A 51 -8.36 6.99 -3.13
N ALA A 52 -7.92 6.38 -2.03
CA ALA A 52 -7.42 7.11 -0.87
C ALA A 52 -5.91 7.36 -1.04
N PRO A 53 -5.47 8.63 -1.24
CA PRO A 53 -4.08 8.94 -1.50
C PRO A 53 -3.20 8.68 -0.27
N GLY A 54 -2.00 8.15 -0.52
CA GLY A 54 -0.98 7.93 0.50
C GLY A 54 0.00 9.09 0.63
N GLY A 55 1.12 8.82 1.28
CA GLY A 55 2.23 9.76 1.46
C GLY A 55 2.53 10.08 2.94
N PRO A 56 3.51 10.95 3.21
CA PRO A 56 4.02 11.16 4.58
C PRO A 56 2.99 11.65 5.60
N ASN A 57 1.94 12.33 5.14
CA ASN A 57 0.89 12.88 6.00
C ASN A 57 -0.44 12.10 5.89
N ALA A 58 -0.46 11.01 5.12
CA ALA A 58 -1.65 10.17 4.96
C ALA A 58 -1.65 9.04 6.00
N PRO A 59 -2.82 8.51 6.37
CA PRO A 59 -2.90 7.32 7.20
C PRO A 59 -2.22 6.13 6.52
N ASP A 60 -1.56 5.28 7.31
CA ASP A 60 -0.95 4.05 6.80
C ASP A 60 -2.00 3.14 6.11
N PRO A 61 -1.74 2.59 4.91
CA PRO A 61 -2.71 1.78 4.19
C PRO A 61 -3.16 0.52 4.92
N LEU A 62 -2.23 -0.16 5.62
CA LEU A 62 -2.56 -1.37 6.37
C LEU A 62 -3.34 -1.04 7.64
N ALA A 63 -3.11 0.13 8.23
CA ALA A 63 -3.96 0.65 9.30
C ALA A 63 -5.38 0.98 8.81
N GLN A 64 -5.53 1.54 7.60
CA GLN A 64 -6.84 1.76 6.98
C GLN A 64 -7.56 0.44 6.70
N LEU A 65 -6.82 -0.59 6.24
CA LEU A 65 -7.35 -1.93 6.04
C LEU A 65 -7.80 -2.59 7.36
N ALA A 66 -6.99 -2.45 8.43
CA ALA A 66 -7.34 -2.95 9.75
C ALA A 66 -8.60 -2.30 10.35
N ALA A 67 -8.86 -1.05 9.97
CA ALA A 67 -9.97 -0.25 10.47
C ALA A 67 -11.22 -0.32 9.57
N ASP A 68 -11.24 -1.19 8.55
CA ASP A 68 -12.29 -1.31 7.54
C ASP A 68 -12.61 -0.01 6.75
N SER A 69 -11.75 1.01 6.85
CA SER A 69 -11.91 2.27 6.11
C SER A 69 -11.44 2.15 4.65
N ALA A 70 -10.59 1.17 4.36
CA ALA A 70 -10.24 0.71 3.02
C ALA A 70 -10.48 -0.80 2.89
N GLN A 71 -10.93 -1.25 1.72
CA GLN A 71 -11.13 -2.69 1.45
C GLN A 71 -9.93 -3.32 0.72
N ILE A 72 -9.12 -2.49 0.05
CA ILE A 72 -7.86 -2.90 -0.58
C ILE A 72 -6.77 -1.91 -0.17
N ALA A 73 -5.61 -2.42 0.21
CA ALA A 73 -4.44 -1.60 0.52
C ALA A 73 -3.27 -1.98 -0.39
N LEU A 74 -2.65 -0.97 -0.99
CA LEU A 74 -1.38 -1.10 -1.71
C LEU A 74 -0.23 -0.79 -0.76
N GLY A 75 0.31 -1.84 -0.14
CA GLY A 75 1.39 -1.76 0.84
C GLY A 75 2.70 -2.43 0.41
N GLU A 76 3.71 -2.29 1.25
CA GLU A 76 5.02 -2.94 1.12
C GLU A 76 5.07 -4.28 1.88
N TRP A 77 5.96 -5.18 1.48
CA TRP A 77 6.01 -6.53 2.04
C TRP A 77 6.42 -6.60 3.52
N LEU A 78 7.37 -5.76 3.96
CA LEU A 78 7.82 -5.74 5.36
C LEU A 78 6.72 -5.28 6.33
N PRO A 79 6.06 -4.12 6.12
CA PRO A 79 4.90 -3.72 6.92
C PRO A 79 3.76 -4.76 6.92
N PHE A 80 3.54 -5.46 5.81
CA PHE A 80 2.56 -6.54 5.74
C PHE A 80 2.91 -7.68 6.72
N LEU A 81 4.17 -8.12 6.74
CA LEU A 81 4.61 -9.15 7.68
C LEU A 81 4.47 -8.70 9.12
N ASP A 82 4.80 -7.45 9.43
CA ASP A 82 4.61 -6.87 10.76
C ASP A 82 3.12 -6.85 11.15
N ALA A 83 2.23 -6.51 10.22
CA ALA A 83 0.78 -6.51 10.45
C ALA A 83 0.25 -7.93 10.70
N ARG A 84 0.72 -8.93 9.93
CA ARG A 84 0.40 -10.35 10.15
C ARG A 84 0.92 -10.86 11.49
N ALA A 85 2.14 -10.49 11.88
CA ALA A 85 2.72 -10.85 13.17
C ALA A 85 1.93 -10.25 14.35
N LYS A 86 1.25 -9.11 14.13
CA LYS A 86 0.33 -8.47 15.09
C LYS A 86 -1.07 -9.09 15.12
N GLY A 87 -1.32 -10.17 14.37
CA GLY A 87 -2.58 -10.91 14.40
C GLY A 87 -3.62 -10.51 13.36
N ASN A 88 -3.29 -9.60 12.42
CA ASN A 88 -4.18 -9.33 11.30
C ASN A 88 -4.25 -10.55 10.37
N ASP A 89 -5.41 -10.76 9.75
CA ASP A 89 -5.72 -11.87 8.85
C ASP A 89 -5.53 -11.51 7.36
N PHE A 90 -4.80 -10.42 7.09
CA PHE A 90 -4.60 -9.88 5.75
C PHE A 90 -4.06 -10.91 4.75
N VAL A 91 -4.54 -10.82 3.51
CA VAL A 91 -4.14 -11.70 2.41
C VAL A 91 -3.55 -10.86 1.28
N ILE A 92 -2.46 -11.34 0.67
CA ILE A 92 -1.87 -10.72 -0.51
C ILE A 92 -2.65 -11.19 -1.74
N LEU A 93 -3.23 -10.24 -2.49
CA LEU A 93 -3.94 -10.52 -3.74
C LEU A 93 -3.01 -10.61 -4.95
N GLY A 94 -1.88 -9.90 -4.91
CA GLY A 94 -0.91 -9.90 -5.99
C GLY A 94 0.25 -8.93 -5.73
N ALA A 95 1.25 -8.96 -6.61
CA ALA A 95 2.42 -8.08 -6.57
C ALA A 95 2.47 -7.21 -7.83
N ILE A 96 2.32 -5.89 -7.64
CA ILE A 96 2.49 -4.91 -8.74
C ILE A 96 3.95 -4.83 -9.22
N TYR A 97 4.91 -5.12 -8.34
CA TYR A 97 6.33 -5.21 -8.65
C TYR A 97 6.84 -6.60 -8.25
N GLN A 98 7.35 -7.36 -9.23
CA GLN A 98 7.91 -8.71 -9.00
C GLN A 98 9.27 -8.68 -8.28
N LYS A 99 9.98 -7.55 -8.38
CA LYS A 99 11.22 -7.25 -7.67
C LYS A 99 11.08 -5.87 -7.04
N ALA A 100 11.50 -5.73 -5.79
CA ALA A 100 11.45 -4.44 -5.10
C ALA A 100 12.31 -3.41 -5.86
N PRO A 101 11.73 -2.27 -6.33
CA PRO A 101 12.48 -1.24 -7.05
C PRO A 101 13.25 -0.30 -6.11
N ASN A 102 13.32 -0.62 -4.81
CA ASN A 102 13.91 0.23 -3.79
C ASN A 102 15.43 0.33 -3.97
N ALA A 103 15.94 1.56 -3.92
CA ALA A 103 17.37 1.84 -4.09
C ALA A 103 17.85 2.89 -3.07
N ILE A 104 19.10 2.75 -2.65
CA ILE A 104 19.80 3.81 -1.92
C ILE A 104 20.39 4.77 -2.96
N MET A 105 19.91 6.01 -2.94
CA MET A 105 20.41 7.06 -3.83
C MET A 105 21.17 8.12 -3.04
N SER A 106 22.17 8.72 -3.68
CA SER A 106 22.96 9.81 -3.10
C SER A 106 23.27 10.84 -4.18
N LEU A 107 23.52 12.08 -3.76
CA LEU A 107 23.95 13.13 -4.67
C LEU A 107 25.32 12.77 -5.26
N ALA A 108 25.51 12.96 -6.56
CA ALA A 108 26.78 12.67 -7.24
C ALA A 108 27.99 13.35 -6.59
N ARG A 109 27.82 14.60 -6.12
CA ARG A 109 28.82 15.38 -5.39
C ARG A 109 29.16 14.86 -3.98
N LYS A 110 28.37 13.93 -3.44
CA LYS A 110 28.56 13.30 -2.13
C LYS A 110 28.19 11.81 -2.22
N PRO A 111 28.90 11.02 -3.05
CA PRO A 111 28.47 9.68 -3.40
C PRO A 111 28.62 8.72 -2.20
N ILE A 112 27.65 7.83 -2.04
CA ILE A 112 27.74 6.68 -1.12
C ILE A 112 28.13 5.47 -1.96
N LEU A 113 29.43 5.15 -1.99
CA LEU A 113 29.98 4.07 -2.83
C LEU A 113 30.17 2.75 -2.08
N THR A 114 30.15 2.78 -0.75
CA THR A 114 30.33 1.60 0.10
C THR A 114 29.41 1.67 1.31
N LEU A 115 28.99 0.50 1.82
CA LEU A 115 28.19 0.40 3.04
C LEU A 115 28.84 1.10 4.25
N ARG A 116 30.17 1.10 4.34
CA ARG A 116 30.91 1.73 5.45
C ARG A 116 30.66 3.24 5.55
N ILE A 117 30.54 3.93 4.41
CA ILE A 117 30.24 5.37 4.38
C ILE A 117 28.82 5.66 4.88
N TRP A 118 27.90 4.72 4.71
CA TRP A 118 26.52 4.86 5.18
C TRP A 118 26.43 4.86 6.71
N LEU A 119 27.20 3.98 7.38
CA LEU A 119 27.19 3.85 8.84
C LEU A 119 27.71 5.10 9.57
N VAL A 120 28.69 5.79 8.97
CA VAL A 120 29.32 6.99 9.58
C VAL A 120 28.47 8.25 9.35
N ARG A 121 27.65 8.30 8.30
CA ARG A 121 26.85 9.49 7.95
C ARG A 121 25.43 9.48 8.53
N LYS A 122 24.86 8.31 8.85
CA LYS A 122 23.59 8.19 9.57
C LYS A 122 23.83 7.92 11.06
N SER A 123 23.98 8.98 11.84
CA SER A 123 23.75 8.95 13.30
C SER A 123 22.28 8.67 13.69
N SER A 124 21.39 8.36 12.73
CA SER A 124 19.94 8.24 12.94
C SER A 124 19.31 6.87 12.57
N LEU A 125 20.04 5.91 11.98
CA LEU A 125 19.54 4.52 11.85
C LEU A 125 20.43 3.58 12.68
N ARG A 126 19.95 3.21 13.87
CA ARG A 126 20.56 2.15 14.68
C ARG A 126 19.96 0.81 14.28
N ILE A 127 20.71 0.03 13.51
CA ILE A 127 20.47 -1.42 13.41
C ILE A 127 21.24 -2.06 14.56
N ARG A 128 20.52 -2.56 15.56
CA ARG A 128 21.10 -3.29 16.69
C ARG A 128 21.16 -4.76 16.30
N THR A 129 22.32 -5.24 15.88
CA THR A 129 22.61 -6.67 15.80
C THR A 129 22.89 -7.17 17.22
N THR A 130 21.98 -7.97 17.77
CA THR A 130 22.27 -8.82 18.94
C THR A 130 22.93 -10.10 18.45
N ASN A 131 24.04 -10.46 19.10
CA ASN A 131 24.56 -11.84 19.13
C ASN A 131 23.56 -12.78 19.79
#